data_AF-A0A946SLB5-F1
#
_entry.id   AF-A0A946SLB5-F1
#
_cell.length_a   1.000
_cell.length_b   1.000
_cell.length_c   1.000
_cell.angle_alpha   90.00
_cell.angle_beta   90.00
_cell.angle_gamma   90.00
#
_symmetry.space_group_name_H-M   'P 1'
#
loop_
_entity.id
_entity.type
_entity.pdbx_description
1 polymer ?
#
loop_
_entity_poly.entity_id
_entity_poly.type
_entity_poly.pdbx_seq_one_letter_code
_entity_poly.pdbx_strand_id
1 'polypeptide(L)'
;MGKTYQSIVIDKPADEVWATVRDFHDLSWAPGVVEAVETVGDKVGDQVGAKRVLNGVFHETLVGLSDIQRTFRYTIDDGPSPASKDEVSDYVGCVQVRSITEGGGSFVEWSSSWEAKDDAAVEFCHTIYVALLGQLKQALS
;
A
#
# COMPACT_ATOMS: atom_id res chain seq x y z
N MET A 1 15.20 -9.23 -9.32
CA MET A 1 14.67 -7.88 -9.03
C MET A 1 13.37 -7.61 -9.78
N GLY A 2 12.24 -7.84 -9.11
CA GLY A 2 10.92 -7.43 -9.58
C GLY A 2 10.54 -6.05 -9.03
N LYS A 3 9.67 -5.34 -9.75
CA LYS A 3 9.12 -4.05 -9.32
C LYS A 3 7.80 -3.75 -10.01
N THR A 4 6.95 -2.95 -9.37
CA THR A 4 5.77 -2.34 -10.00
C THR A 4 5.55 -0.93 -9.47
N TYR A 5 4.89 -0.09 -10.27
CA TYR A 5 4.61 1.31 -9.97
C TYR A 5 3.28 1.71 -10.60
N GLN A 6 2.32 2.14 -9.78
CA GLN A 6 1.04 2.69 -10.23
C GLN A 6 0.80 4.06 -9.60
N SER A 7 0.07 4.92 -10.29
CA SER A 7 -0.31 6.23 -9.77
C SER A 7 -1.65 6.72 -10.30
N ILE A 8 -2.27 7.62 -9.55
CA ILE A 8 -3.54 8.28 -9.88
C ILE A 8 -3.52 9.75 -9.46
N VAL A 9 -4.42 10.52 -10.05
CA VAL A 9 -4.76 11.87 -9.60
C VAL A 9 -6.15 11.86 -8.95
N ILE A 10 -6.26 12.50 -7.79
CA ILE A 10 -7.49 12.71 -7.02
C ILE A 10 -7.71 14.20 -6.85
N ASP A 11 -8.92 14.68 -7.16
CA ASP A 11 -9.30 16.10 -7.04
C ASP A 11 -9.68 16.47 -5.59
N LYS A 12 -8.75 16.19 -4.67
CA LYS A 12 -8.85 16.46 -3.23
C LYS A 12 -7.50 16.93 -2.67
N PRO A 13 -7.48 17.77 -1.63
CA PRO A 13 -6.24 18.17 -0.97
C PRO A 13 -5.43 16.96 -0.51
N ALA A 14 -4.10 17.03 -0.66
CA ALA A 14 -3.21 15.93 -0.29
C ALA A 14 -3.33 15.50 1.18
N ASP A 15 -3.69 16.43 2.09
CA ASP A 15 -3.88 16.11 3.50
C ASP A 15 -5.16 15.30 3.76
N GLU A 16 -6.23 15.53 2.99
CA GLU A 16 -7.47 14.74 3.06
C GLU A 16 -7.24 13.32 2.53
N VAL A 17 -6.55 13.21 1.39
CA VAL A 17 -6.16 11.92 0.82
C VAL A 17 -5.21 11.17 1.75
N TRP A 18 -4.22 11.86 2.33
CA TRP A 18 -3.30 11.25 3.28
C TRP A 18 -4.03 10.76 4.53
N ALA A 19 -4.91 11.56 5.13
CA ALA A 19 -5.68 11.15 6.30
C ALA A 19 -6.48 9.86 6.06
N THR A 20 -6.89 9.59 4.82
CA THR A 20 -7.61 8.37 4.43
C THR A 20 -6.72 7.13 4.40
N VAL A 21 -5.45 7.26 4.00
CA VAL A 21 -4.54 6.11 3.80
C VAL A 21 -3.46 5.98 4.86
N ARG A 22 -3.31 6.98 5.73
CA ARG A 22 -2.21 7.10 6.70
C ARG A 22 -2.20 5.97 7.72
N ASP A 23 -3.36 5.58 8.22
CA ASP A 23 -3.46 4.53 9.23
C ASP A 23 -3.23 3.16 8.56
N PHE A 24 -2.10 2.52 8.88
CA PHE A 24 -1.74 1.23 8.31
C PHE A 24 -2.74 0.12 8.69
N HIS A 25 -3.54 0.27 9.73
CA HIS A 25 -4.56 -0.70 10.09
C HIS A 25 -5.93 -0.39 9.48
N ASP A 26 -6.08 0.75 8.79
CA ASP A 26 -7.32 1.12 8.12
C ASP A 26 -7.21 0.97 6.60
N LEU A 27 -7.96 0.01 6.06
CA LEU A 27 -8.21 -0.12 4.62
C LEU A 27 -9.72 -0.14 4.33
N SER A 28 -10.55 0.48 5.16
CA SER A 28 -12.00 0.54 4.92
C SER A 28 -12.38 1.29 3.65
N TRP A 29 -11.44 2.09 3.11
CA TRP A 29 -11.56 2.78 1.82
C TRP A 29 -11.39 1.83 0.61
N ALA A 30 -10.96 0.58 0.82
CA ALA A 30 -10.75 -0.43 -0.23
C ALA A 30 -11.61 -1.71 -0.08
N PRO A 31 -12.94 -1.62 0.09
CA PRO A 31 -13.77 -2.76 0.47
C PRO A 31 -13.90 -3.85 -0.60
N GLY A 32 -13.55 -3.59 -1.87
CA GLY A 32 -13.59 -4.62 -2.92
C GLY A 32 -12.22 -5.25 -3.22
N VAL A 33 -11.17 -4.86 -2.50
CA VAL A 33 -9.86 -5.52 -2.54
C VAL A 33 -9.52 -6.12 -1.18
N VAL A 34 -9.84 -5.39 -0.11
CA VAL A 34 -9.55 -5.77 1.28
C VAL A 34 -10.85 -5.98 2.00
N GLU A 35 -11.17 -7.25 2.24
CA GLU A 35 -12.39 -7.69 2.92
C GLU A 35 -12.19 -7.78 4.44
N ALA A 36 -10.95 -8.07 4.87
CA ALA A 36 -10.61 -8.21 6.28
C ALA A 36 -9.20 -7.69 6.57
N VAL A 37 -9.07 -7.03 7.73
CA VAL A 37 -7.80 -6.57 8.29
C VAL A 37 -7.71 -7.10 9.72
N GLU A 38 -6.74 -7.96 9.99
CA GLU A 38 -6.40 -8.41 11.34
C GLU A 38 -5.15 -7.66 11.82
N THR A 39 -5.24 -7.00 12.97
CA THR A 39 -4.09 -6.35 13.60
C THR A 39 -3.28 -7.37 14.39
N VAL A 40 -1.94 -7.32 14.25
CA VAL A 40 -1.04 -8.26 14.92
C VAL A 40 -0.12 -7.50 15.86
N GLY A 41 -0.11 -7.90 17.13
CA GLY A 41 0.68 -7.25 18.18
C GLY A 41 -0.06 -6.09 18.86
N ASP A 42 0.70 -5.23 19.52
CA ASP A 42 0.21 -4.14 20.39
C ASP A 42 0.35 -2.74 19.78
N LYS A 43 1.13 -2.61 18.71
CA LYS A 43 1.34 -1.34 18.01
C LYS A 43 0.09 -0.93 17.23
N VAL A 44 -0.25 0.33 17.33
CA VAL A 44 -1.33 0.94 16.52
C VAL A 44 -0.82 1.26 15.10
N GLY A 45 -1.73 1.44 14.14
CA GLY A 45 -1.40 1.47 12.70
C GLY A 45 -0.56 2.65 12.24
N ASP A 46 -0.27 3.63 13.09
CA ASP A 46 0.67 4.71 12.78
C ASP A 46 2.02 4.61 13.48
N GLN A 47 2.31 3.46 14.09
CA GLN A 47 3.59 3.18 14.74
C GLN A 47 4.44 2.24 13.91
N VAL A 48 5.65 2.65 13.55
CA VAL A 48 6.61 1.79 12.85
C VAL A 48 6.80 0.47 13.60
N GLY A 49 6.68 -0.63 12.87
CA GLY A 49 6.64 -2.00 13.36
C GLY A 49 5.24 -2.54 13.63
N ALA A 50 4.18 -1.75 13.41
CA ALA A 50 2.80 -2.24 13.35
C ALA A 50 2.66 -3.33 12.28
N LYS A 51 1.81 -4.32 12.55
CA LYS A 51 1.66 -5.49 11.68
C LYS A 51 0.19 -5.77 11.42
N ARG A 52 -0.10 -6.23 10.21
CA ARG A 52 -1.44 -6.61 9.79
C ARG A 52 -1.44 -7.90 8.97
N VAL A 53 -2.58 -8.59 8.98
CA VAL A 53 -2.89 -9.65 8.02
C VAL A 53 -4.08 -9.19 7.18
N LEU A 54 -3.88 -9.07 5.87
CA LEU A 54 -4.95 -8.71 4.92
C LEU A 54 -5.55 -9.97 4.32
N ASN A 55 -6.88 -10.07 4.35
CA ASN A 55 -7.67 -11.18 3.81
C ASN A 55 -7.19 -12.57 4.30
N GLY A 56 -6.53 -12.63 5.46
CA GLY A 56 -5.95 -13.86 6.01
C GLY A 56 -4.73 -14.41 5.25
N VAL A 57 -4.18 -13.68 4.26
CA VAL A 57 -3.13 -14.21 3.36
C VAL A 57 -1.90 -13.32 3.22
N PHE A 58 -2.02 -11.99 3.33
CA PHE A 58 -0.86 -11.09 3.26
C PHE A 58 -0.47 -10.64 4.65
N HIS A 59 0.70 -11.07 5.10
CA HIS A 59 1.29 -10.66 6.37
C HIS A 59 2.24 -9.50 6.10
N GLU A 60 1.96 -8.35 6.68
CA GLU A 60 2.72 -7.13 6.40
C GLU A 60 3.20 -6.43 7.67
N THR A 61 4.39 -5.83 7.60
CA THR A 61 4.96 -5.00 8.67
C THR A 61 5.23 -3.58 8.17
N LEU A 62 4.76 -2.58 8.89
CA LEU A 62 5.08 -1.17 8.64
C LEU A 62 6.55 -0.90 9.01
N VAL A 63 7.36 -0.46 8.06
CA VAL A 63 8.81 -0.20 8.26
C VAL A 63 9.19 1.28 8.19
N GLY A 64 8.27 2.15 7.76
CA GLY A 64 8.46 3.60 7.79
C GLY A 64 7.16 4.35 7.62
N LEU A 65 7.04 5.50 8.28
CA LEU A 65 5.93 6.42 8.17
C LEU A 65 6.47 7.84 8.30
N SER A 66 6.04 8.75 7.43
CA SER A 66 6.43 10.15 7.45
C SER A 66 5.24 11.02 7.08
N ASP A 67 4.70 11.73 8.06
CA ASP A 67 3.59 12.66 7.86
C ASP A 67 4.01 13.91 7.09
N ILE A 68 5.25 14.37 7.31
CA ILE A 68 5.81 15.53 6.58
C ILE A 68 5.90 15.21 5.09
N GLN A 69 6.32 13.99 4.75
CA GLN A 69 6.42 13.56 3.37
C GLN A 69 5.11 12.92 2.87
N ARG A 70 4.11 12.63 3.71
CA ARG A 70 2.91 11.85 3.38
C ARG A 70 3.23 10.54 2.66
N THR A 71 4.05 9.72 3.32
CA THR A 71 4.45 8.41 2.81
C THR A 71 4.55 7.37 3.91
N PHE A 72 4.26 6.13 3.57
CA PHE A 72 4.60 4.98 4.38
C PHE A 72 5.24 3.87 3.54
N ARG A 73 6.03 3.04 4.21
CA ARG A 73 6.70 1.88 3.62
C ARG A 73 6.42 0.65 4.47
N TYR A 74 6.24 -0.50 3.83
CA TYR A 74 5.93 -1.76 4.48
C TYR A 74 6.61 -2.93 3.78
N THR A 75 6.77 -4.04 4.49
CA THR A 75 7.22 -5.32 3.94
C THR A 75 6.04 -6.27 3.78
N ILE A 76 6.13 -7.18 2.82
CA ILE A 76 5.32 -8.41 2.82
C ILE A 76 6.22 -9.49 3.42
N ASP A 77 5.87 -9.92 4.64
CA ASP A 77 6.61 -10.94 5.39
C ASP A 77 6.22 -12.35 4.95
N ASP A 78 4.96 -12.52 4.54
CA ASP A 78 4.44 -13.72 3.87
C ASP A 78 3.19 -13.38 3.04
N GLY A 79 2.90 -14.18 2.02
CA GLY A 79 1.86 -13.92 1.03
C GLY A 79 1.41 -15.17 0.28
N PRO A 80 0.32 -15.09 -0.50
CA PRO A 80 -0.04 -16.14 -1.44
C PRO A 80 0.95 -16.17 -2.62
N SER A 81 1.13 -17.32 -3.26
CA SER A 81 1.86 -17.39 -4.54
C SER A 81 1.19 -16.48 -5.58
N PRO A 82 1.95 -15.72 -6.38
CA PRO A 82 3.42 -15.75 -6.54
C PRO A 82 4.21 -14.82 -5.59
N ALA A 83 3.57 -14.21 -4.58
CA ALA A 83 4.17 -13.28 -3.63
C ALA A 83 4.52 -13.93 -2.27
N SER A 84 4.61 -15.25 -2.21
CA SER A 84 4.96 -15.97 -0.98
C SER A 84 6.43 -15.76 -0.61
N LYS A 85 6.77 -15.95 0.68
CA LYS A 85 8.17 -15.84 1.15
C LYS A 85 9.16 -16.81 0.52
N ASP A 86 8.66 -17.88 -0.10
CA ASP A 86 9.49 -18.89 -0.79
C ASP A 86 9.81 -18.49 -2.24
N GLU A 87 9.01 -17.59 -2.82
CA GLU A 87 9.13 -17.11 -4.20
C GLU A 87 9.71 -15.68 -4.28
N VAL A 88 9.42 -14.87 -3.27
CA VAL A 88 9.77 -13.45 -3.18
C VAL A 88 10.47 -13.16 -1.86
N SER A 89 11.52 -12.35 -1.91
CA SER A 89 12.26 -11.86 -0.74
C SER A 89 12.53 -10.36 -0.84
N ASP A 90 12.86 -9.72 0.29
CA ASP A 90 13.15 -8.28 0.38
C ASP A 90 12.06 -7.39 -0.25
N TYR A 91 10.79 -7.80 -0.14
CA TYR A 91 9.67 -7.02 -0.65
C TYR A 91 9.51 -5.74 0.16
N VAL A 92 9.52 -4.60 -0.53
CA VAL A 92 9.21 -3.31 0.07
C VAL A 92 8.18 -2.57 -0.77
N GLY A 93 7.00 -2.34 -0.18
CA GLY A 93 5.96 -1.46 -0.68
C GLY A 93 6.13 -0.03 -0.19
N CYS A 94 5.68 0.93 -0.98
CA CYS A 94 5.74 2.36 -0.69
C CYS A 94 4.51 3.06 -1.25
N VAL A 95 3.77 3.76 -0.38
CA VAL A 95 2.68 4.66 -0.73
C VAL A 95 3.12 6.08 -0.47
N GLN A 96 2.78 6.99 -1.39
CA GLN A 96 3.20 8.39 -1.31
C GLN A 96 2.11 9.29 -1.89
N VAL A 97 1.73 10.33 -1.14
CA VAL A 97 0.74 11.33 -1.56
C VAL A 97 1.43 12.68 -1.72
N ARG A 98 1.33 13.27 -2.90
CA ARG A 98 1.92 14.58 -3.23
C ARG A 98 0.83 15.58 -3.55
N SER A 99 1.01 16.83 -3.15
CA SER A 99 0.15 17.92 -3.60
C SER A 99 0.45 18.23 -5.06
N ILE A 100 -0.59 18.40 -5.86
CA ILE A 100 -0.46 19.01 -7.19
C ILE A 100 -0.71 20.51 -7.00
N THR A 101 0.35 21.30 -7.11
CA THR A 101 0.28 22.75 -6.83
C THR A 101 -0.35 23.54 -7.97
N GLU A 102 -0.24 23.05 -9.20
CA GLU A 102 -0.88 23.62 -10.38
C GLU A 102 -2.27 23.00 -10.56
N GLY A 103 -3.32 23.80 -10.45
CA GLY A 103 -4.71 23.32 -10.61
C GLY A 103 -5.30 22.64 -9.37
N GLY A 104 -4.49 22.29 -8.36
CA GLY A 104 -4.95 21.67 -7.12
C GLY A 104 -5.06 20.15 -7.17
N GLY A 105 -5.52 19.55 -6.08
CA GLY A 105 -5.64 18.10 -5.93
C GLY A 105 -4.37 17.41 -5.44
N SER A 106 -4.31 16.09 -5.65
CA SER A 106 -3.20 15.25 -5.19
C SER A 106 -2.84 14.16 -6.19
N PHE A 107 -1.56 13.84 -6.20
CA PHE A 107 -0.96 12.74 -6.93
C PHE A 107 -0.62 11.62 -5.93
N VAL A 108 -1.24 10.46 -6.10
CA VAL A 108 -1.00 9.28 -5.26
C VAL A 108 -0.22 8.27 -6.07
N GLU A 109 0.88 7.79 -5.52
CA GLU A 109 1.69 6.72 -6.11
C GLU A 109 1.84 5.54 -5.14
N TRP A 110 1.75 4.33 -5.70
CA TRP A 110 2.00 3.07 -5.00
C TRP A 110 3.02 2.27 -5.78
N SER A 111 4.11 1.91 -5.12
CA SER A 111 5.22 1.19 -5.72
C SER A 111 5.70 0.06 -4.84
N SER A 112 6.33 -0.93 -5.44
CA SER A 112 7.13 -1.92 -4.70
C SER A 112 8.29 -2.46 -5.51
N SER A 113 9.26 -3.00 -4.79
CA SER A 113 10.40 -3.73 -5.33
C SER A 113 10.70 -4.94 -4.47
N TRP A 114 11.24 -5.99 -5.07
CA TRP A 114 11.56 -7.26 -4.40
C TRP A 114 12.58 -8.09 -5.18
N GLU A 115 13.11 -9.13 -4.56
CA GLU A 115 13.90 -10.16 -5.22
C GLU A 115 13.06 -11.41 -5.50
N ALA A 116 13.19 -11.96 -6.71
CA ALA A 116 12.47 -13.14 -7.19
C ALA A 116 13.28 -13.82 -8.30
N LYS A 117 12.98 -15.10 -8.55
CA LYS A 117 13.61 -15.90 -9.62
C LYS A 117 13.04 -15.62 -11.01
N ASP A 118 11.81 -15.13 -11.08
CA ASP A 118 11.09 -14.78 -12.30
C ASP A 118 10.15 -13.58 -12.07
N ASP A 119 9.40 -13.22 -13.11
CA ASP A 119 8.52 -12.05 -13.12
C ASP A 119 7.06 -12.37 -12.76
N ALA A 120 6.74 -13.58 -12.27
CA ALA A 120 5.35 -13.98 -12.00
C ALA A 120 4.64 -13.02 -11.02
N ALA A 121 5.36 -12.49 -10.03
CA ALA A 121 4.84 -11.55 -9.05
C ALA A 121 4.58 -10.13 -9.61
N VAL A 122 5.13 -9.78 -10.78
CA VAL A 122 5.04 -8.42 -11.34
C VAL A 122 3.60 -8.07 -11.69
N GLU A 123 2.95 -8.90 -12.52
CA GLU A 123 1.58 -8.67 -12.97
C GLU A 123 0.57 -8.85 -11.82
N PHE A 124 0.86 -9.78 -10.91
CA PHE A 124 0.06 -10.00 -9.71
C PHE A 124 0.02 -8.75 -8.82
N CYS A 125 1.18 -8.19 -8.46
CA CYS A 125 1.26 -6.97 -7.65
C CYS A 125 0.71 -5.75 -8.41
N HIS A 126 0.96 -5.66 -9.73
CA HIS A 126 0.42 -4.61 -10.59
C HIS A 126 -1.11 -4.52 -10.46
N THR A 127 -1.80 -5.66 -10.63
CA THR A 127 -3.26 -5.72 -10.61
C THR A 127 -3.84 -5.30 -9.27
N ILE A 128 -3.22 -5.73 -8.15
CA ILE A 128 -3.63 -5.33 -6.80
C ILE A 128 -3.50 -3.81 -6.63
N TYR A 129 -2.40 -3.19 -7.07
CA TYR A 129 -2.20 -1.75 -6.92
C TYR A 129 -3.14 -0.92 -7.78
N VAL A 130 -3.42 -1.35 -9.01
CA VAL A 130 -4.44 -0.73 -9.86
C VAL A 130 -5.81 -0.77 -9.17
N ALA A 131 -6.18 -1.92 -8.58
CA ALA A 131 -7.45 -2.07 -7.88
C ALA A 131 -7.54 -1.21 -6.61
N LEU A 132 -6.49 -1.20 -5.78
CA LEU A 132 -6.43 -0.37 -4.57
C LEU A 132 -6.52 1.12 -4.90
N LEU A 133 -5.69 1.62 -5.81
CA LEU A 133 -5.75 3.02 -6.23
C LEU A 133 -7.11 3.36 -6.86
N GLY A 134 -7.68 2.45 -7.65
CA GLY A 134 -9.02 2.59 -8.20
C GLY A 134 -10.10 2.80 -7.12
N GLN A 135 -10.03 2.04 -6.02
CA GLN A 135 -10.97 2.18 -4.91
C GLN A 135 -10.72 3.42 -4.06
N LEU A 136 -9.45 3.77 -3.82
CA LEU A 136 -9.11 5.02 -3.15
C LEU A 136 -9.69 6.22 -3.92
N LYS A 137 -9.55 6.21 -5.25
CA LYS A 137 -10.14 7.25 -6.10
C LYS A 137 -11.65 7.29 -5.95
N GLN A 138 -12.33 6.14 -5.97
CA GLN A 138 -13.79 6.08 -5.82
C GLN A 138 -14.26 6.56 -4.45
N ALA A 139 -13.54 6.23 -3.38
CA ALA A 139 -13.88 6.63 -2.01
C ALA A 139 -13.74 8.15 -1.79
N LEU A 140 -12.90 8.82 -2.57
CA LEU A 140 -12.59 10.24 -2.46
C LEU A 140 -13.11 11.09 -3.63
N SER A 141 -13.89 10.49 -4.55
CA SER A 141 -14.55 11.19 -5.64
C SER A 141 -15.81 11.92 -5.20
#